data_AF-A0A7S2W2B4-F1
#
_entry.id   AF-A0A7S2W2B4-F1
#
_cell.length_a   1.000
_cell.length_b   1.000
_cell.length_c   1.000
_cell.angle_alpha   90.00
_cell.angle_beta   90.00
_cell.angle_gamma   90.00
#
_symmetry.space_group_name_H-M   'P 1'
#
loop_
_entity.id
_entity.type
_entity.pdbx_description
1 polymer ?
#
loop_
_entity_poly.entity_id
_entity_poly.type
_entity_poly.pdbx_seq_one_letter_code
_entity_poly.pdbx_strand_id
1 'polypeptide(L)'
;FDHGVDCVCNLAFCANIFGLVMIGSGWCLMIQFTLQFTFYMAQWEEYHTHVLQHSVGGVFGVTEVNYGLALFTLLNAFLDRKALWRLPINYFLPFLPDNNIHLGHASLIGTLIMFSLLIIGSLKRVSAHPNVRNNRMTAFGQLITPASIGIALVFLPQSVLENQTRYVSLAMGLLFSLLTKKIIVFSMAKMTFATIQLEAIPLLLVTFFIQRNNADDATTFDQRILQLLCLWYMFRLHKWAWLAVNQICRRLDIYCFTIKHPKKS
;
A
#
# COMPACT_ATOMS: atom_id res chain seq x y z
N PHE A 1 -12.93 8.76 6.60
CA PHE A 1 -13.65 7.53 6.22
C PHE A 1 -13.24 7.13 4.82
N ASP A 2 -13.42 8.01 3.84
CA ASP A 2 -13.07 7.83 2.42
C ASP A 2 -11.64 7.31 2.17
N HIS A 3 -10.62 8.11 2.51
CA HIS A 3 -9.20 7.71 2.36
C HIS A 3 -8.79 6.44 3.11
N GLY A 4 -9.53 6.07 4.17
CA GLY A 4 -9.30 4.81 4.87
C GLY A 4 -9.78 3.61 4.07
N VAL A 5 -10.92 3.73 3.38
CA VAL A 5 -11.46 2.68 2.50
C VAL A 5 -10.61 2.58 1.24
N ASP A 6 -10.17 3.70 0.66
CA ASP A 6 -9.26 3.75 -0.49
C ASP A 6 -8.03 2.86 -0.30
N CYS A 7 -7.45 2.88 0.91
CA CYS A 7 -6.28 2.09 1.20
C CYS A 7 -6.53 0.56 1.17
N VAL A 8 -7.76 0.12 1.49
CA VAL A 8 -8.16 -1.29 1.33
C VAL A 8 -8.46 -1.59 -0.13
N CYS A 9 -9.10 -0.67 -0.85
CA CYS A 9 -9.34 -0.82 -2.28
C CYS A 9 -8.03 -0.95 -3.07
N ASN A 10 -6.99 -0.22 -2.69
CA ASN A 10 -5.65 -0.35 -3.27
C ASN A 10 -5.10 -1.78 -3.19
N LEU A 11 -5.32 -2.50 -2.09
CA LEU A 11 -4.95 -3.91 -1.99
C LEU A 11 -5.72 -4.76 -3.01
N ALA A 12 -7.03 -4.55 -3.16
CA ALA A 12 -7.85 -5.28 -4.13
C ALA A 12 -7.44 -4.98 -5.58
N PHE A 13 -7.11 -3.73 -5.90
CA PHE A 13 -6.60 -3.34 -7.20
C PHE A 13 -5.25 -3.99 -7.51
N CYS A 14 -4.31 -3.99 -6.56
CA CYS A 14 -3.03 -4.68 -6.73
C CYS A 14 -3.24 -6.18 -7.01
N ALA A 15 -4.08 -6.85 -6.22
CA ALA A 15 -4.38 -8.26 -6.43
C ALA A 15 -4.98 -8.53 -7.83
N ASN A 16 -5.81 -7.62 -8.33
CA ASN A 16 -6.37 -7.73 -9.68
C ASN A 16 -5.29 -7.59 -10.76
N ILE A 17 -4.47 -6.53 -10.68
CA ILE A 17 -3.36 -6.28 -11.62
C ILE A 17 -2.39 -7.47 -11.67
N PHE A 18 -2.13 -8.13 -10.54
CA PHE A 18 -1.25 -9.31 -10.49
C PHE A 18 -1.81 -10.49 -11.28
N GLY A 19 -3.13 -10.68 -11.24
CA GLY A 19 -3.81 -11.67 -12.07
C GLY A 19 -3.83 -11.31 -13.57
N LEU A 20 -3.65 -10.03 -13.92
CA LEU A 20 -3.71 -9.56 -15.30
C LEU A 20 -2.35 -9.54 -16.01
N VAL A 21 -1.32 -8.97 -15.38
CA VAL A 21 -0.04 -8.62 -16.03
C VAL A 21 0.95 -9.80 -16.11
N MET A 22 0.73 -10.88 -15.35
CA MET A 22 1.47 -12.17 -15.47
C MET A 22 3.02 -12.08 -15.37
N ILE A 23 3.55 -11.12 -14.61
CA ILE A 23 5.00 -10.80 -14.51
C ILE A 23 5.72 -11.49 -13.33
N GLY A 24 5.11 -12.49 -12.69
CA GLY A 24 5.71 -13.23 -11.57
C GLY A 24 5.44 -12.61 -10.19
N SER A 25 5.46 -13.46 -9.15
CA SER A 25 4.98 -13.13 -7.81
C SER A 25 5.81 -12.06 -7.08
N GLY A 26 7.14 -12.12 -7.20
CA GLY A 26 8.04 -11.15 -6.56
C GLY A 26 7.83 -9.72 -7.08
N TRP A 27 7.76 -9.56 -8.40
CA TRP A 27 7.48 -8.27 -9.04
C TRP A 27 6.12 -7.71 -8.67
N CYS A 28 5.11 -8.58 -8.56
CA CYS A 28 3.79 -8.20 -8.08
C CYS A 28 3.86 -7.60 -6.66
N LEU A 29 4.51 -8.30 -5.72
CA LEU A 29 4.65 -7.80 -4.35
C LEU A 29 5.43 -6.48 -4.26
N MET A 30 6.45 -6.30 -5.11
CA MET A 30 7.15 -5.02 -5.22
C MET A 30 6.24 -3.89 -5.70
N ILE A 31 5.44 -4.10 -6.75
CA ILE A 31 4.45 -3.11 -7.19
C ILE A 31 3.48 -2.79 -6.05
N GLN A 32 2.97 -3.82 -5.37
CA GLN A 32 2.04 -3.62 -4.25
C GLN A 32 2.64 -2.71 -3.19
N PHE A 33 3.88 -3.03 -2.78
CA PHE A 33 4.60 -2.27 -1.78
C PHE A 33 4.77 -0.83 -2.24
N THR A 34 5.28 -0.61 -3.46
CA THR A 34 5.53 0.73 -3.98
C THR A 34 4.24 1.56 -4.08
N LEU A 35 3.13 0.97 -4.52
CA LEU A 35 1.82 1.64 -4.57
C LEU A 35 1.33 2.03 -3.17
N GLN A 36 1.33 1.08 -2.23
CA GLN A 36 0.84 1.33 -0.86
C GLN A 36 1.75 2.28 -0.10
N PHE A 37 3.06 2.21 -0.31
CA PHE A 37 4.04 3.13 0.23
C PHE A 37 3.84 4.54 -0.34
N THR A 38 3.60 4.67 -1.65
CA THR A 38 3.30 5.98 -2.27
C THR A 38 2.03 6.59 -1.70
N PHE A 39 0.98 5.78 -1.50
CA PHE A 39 -0.24 6.25 -0.86
C PHE A 39 0.01 6.68 0.59
N TYR A 40 0.79 5.91 1.36
CA TYR A 40 1.22 6.30 2.70
C TYR A 40 2.03 7.61 2.69
N MET A 41 2.94 7.80 1.72
CA MET A 41 3.76 9.01 1.57
C MET A 41 2.92 10.27 1.35
N ALA A 42 1.83 10.17 0.58
CA ALA A 42 0.89 11.28 0.40
C ALA A 42 0.22 11.68 1.74
N GLN A 43 -0.19 10.70 2.55
CA GLN A 43 -0.79 10.96 3.86
C GLN A 43 0.23 11.44 4.89
N TRP A 44 1.47 10.95 4.81
CA TRP A 44 2.59 11.44 5.61
C TRP A 44 2.95 12.89 5.26
N GLU A 45 2.91 13.24 3.98
CA GLU A 45 3.08 14.62 3.54
C GLU A 45 1.98 15.53 4.08
N GLU A 46 0.71 15.13 3.96
CA GLU A 46 -0.42 15.89 4.53
C GLU A 46 -0.26 16.06 6.04
N TYR A 47 0.16 15.02 6.76
CA TYR A 47 0.38 15.08 8.21
C TYR A 47 1.37 16.19 8.62
N HIS A 48 2.44 16.42 7.84
CA HIS A 48 3.48 17.42 8.15
C HIS A 48 3.22 18.81 7.56
N THR A 49 2.55 18.87 6.41
CA THR A 49 2.32 20.12 5.68
C THR A 49 0.93 20.69 5.95
N HIS A 50 -0.02 19.87 6.40
CA HIS A 50 -1.45 20.17 6.49
C HIS A 50 -2.09 20.55 5.16
N VAL A 51 -1.44 20.17 4.05
CA VAL A 51 -1.94 20.38 2.69
C VAL A 51 -2.03 19.02 2.03
N LEU A 52 -3.26 18.58 1.76
CA LEU A 52 -3.48 17.36 1.00
C LEU A 52 -3.32 17.68 -0.49
N GLN A 53 -2.23 17.21 -1.09
CA GLN A 53 -2.07 17.27 -2.54
C GLN A 53 -2.97 16.20 -3.16
N HIS A 54 -4.21 16.58 -3.46
CA HIS A 54 -5.20 15.69 -4.07
C HIS A 54 -4.84 15.30 -5.50
N SER A 55 -4.04 16.10 -6.20
CA SER A 55 -3.61 15.84 -7.55
C SER A 55 -2.25 16.46 -7.87
N VAL A 56 -1.47 15.77 -8.70
CA VAL A 56 -0.27 16.33 -9.30
C VAL A 56 -0.70 17.36 -10.34
N GLY A 57 -0.34 18.62 -10.12
CA GLY A 57 -0.62 19.72 -11.04
C GLY A 57 -2.11 20.05 -11.22
N GLY A 58 -2.98 19.63 -10.30
CA GLY A 58 -4.43 19.87 -10.42
C GLY A 58 -5.18 18.86 -11.29
N VAL A 59 -4.48 17.92 -11.96
CA VAL A 59 -5.08 17.09 -13.03
C VAL A 59 -5.10 15.59 -12.71
N PHE A 60 -4.04 15.04 -12.09
CA PHE A 60 -3.95 13.60 -11.81
C PHE A 60 -3.92 13.32 -10.31
N GLY A 61 -5.04 12.88 -9.76
CA GLY A 61 -5.20 12.51 -8.35
C GLY A 61 -5.44 11.02 -8.13
N VAL A 62 -5.68 10.67 -6.85
CA VAL A 62 -5.95 9.29 -6.42
C VAL A 62 -7.23 8.75 -7.08
N THR A 63 -8.23 9.60 -7.24
CA THR A 63 -9.52 9.24 -7.86
C THR A 63 -9.34 8.85 -9.32
N GLU A 64 -8.60 9.64 -10.11
CA GLU A 64 -8.30 9.37 -11.51
C GLU A 64 -7.49 8.08 -11.67
N VAL A 65 -6.54 7.82 -10.75
CA VAL A 65 -5.80 6.56 -10.71
C VAL A 65 -6.75 5.39 -10.45
N ASN A 66 -7.65 5.49 -9.47
CA ASN A 66 -8.61 4.42 -9.16
C ASN A 66 -9.57 4.13 -10.32
N TYR A 67 -10.12 5.17 -10.96
CA TYR A 67 -10.96 4.99 -12.15
C TYR A 67 -10.15 4.44 -13.34
N GLY A 68 -8.91 4.91 -13.52
CA GLY A 68 -8.00 4.39 -14.54
C GLY A 68 -7.71 2.90 -14.34
N LEU A 69 -7.46 2.47 -13.10
CA LEU A 69 -7.27 1.06 -12.74
C LEU A 69 -8.55 0.23 -12.94
N ALA A 70 -9.72 0.79 -12.61
CA ALA A 70 -11.00 0.12 -12.85
C ALA A 70 -11.26 -0.08 -14.35
N LEU A 71 -11.06 0.96 -15.17
CA LEU A 71 -11.18 0.89 -16.62
C LEU A 71 -10.14 -0.07 -17.22
N PHE A 72 -8.89 0.00 -16.76
CA PHE A 72 -7.83 -0.92 -17.16
C PHE A 72 -8.21 -2.38 -16.89
N THR A 73 -8.76 -2.65 -15.70
CA THR A 73 -9.24 -3.98 -15.32
C THR A 73 -10.38 -4.44 -16.24
N LEU A 74 -11.35 -3.56 -16.51
CA LEU A 74 -12.48 -3.86 -17.39
C LEU A 74 -12.01 -4.18 -18.82
N LEU A 75 -11.11 -3.38 -19.39
CA LEU A 75 -10.56 -3.60 -20.72
C LEU A 75 -9.82 -4.94 -20.80
N ASN A 76 -9.00 -5.26 -19.80
CA ASN A 76 -8.28 -6.53 -19.73
C ASN A 76 -9.19 -7.75 -19.60
N ALA A 77 -10.43 -7.59 -19.14
CA ALA A 77 -11.39 -8.69 -19.06
C ALA A 77 -11.85 -9.18 -20.45
N PHE A 78 -11.76 -8.33 -21.48
CA PHE A 78 -12.17 -8.65 -22.85
C PHE A 78 -11.00 -9.02 -23.78
N LEU A 79 -9.75 -8.94 -23.31
CA LEU A 79 -8.56 -9.17 -24.12
C LEU A 79 -7.89 -10.50 -23.77
N ASP A 80 -7.25 -11.14 -24.76
CA ASP A 80 -6.34 -12.26 -24.47
C ASP A 80 -5.08 -11.71 -23.77
N ARG A 81 -5.06 -11.89 -22.45
CA ARG A 81 -3.98 -11.44 -21.58
C ARG A 81 -2.62 -12.03 -21.98
N LYS A 82 -2.58 -13.30 -22.41
CA LYS A 82 -1.30 -13.92 -22.79
C LYS A 82 -0.78 -13.32 -24.07
N ALA A 83 -1.67 -13.08 -25.04
CA ALA A 83 -1.30 -12.43 -26.29
C ALA A 83 -0.78 -11.02 -26.01
N LEU A 84 -1.52 -10.19 -25.27
CA LEU A 84 -1.18 -8.79 -25.02
C LEU A 84 0.10 -8.61 -24.18
N TRP A 85 0.16 -9.22 -22.99
CA TRP A 85 1.21 -8.92 -22.02
C TRP A 85 2.55 -9.57 -22.35
N ARG A 86 2.55 -10.56 -23.24
CA ARG A 86 3.75 -11.19 -23.82
C ARG A 86 4.09 -10.63 -25.21
N LEU A 87 3.51 -9.51 -25.64
CA LEU A 87 4.03 -8.82 -26.82
C LEU A 87 5.42 -8.24 -26.49
N PRO A 88 6.42 -8.43 -27.36
CA PRO A 88 7.70 -7.76 -27.22
C PRO A 88 7.52 -6.25 -27.39
N ILE A 89 8.22 -5.44 -26.59
CA ILE A 89 8.06 -3.98 -26.61
C ILE A 89 8.53 -3.35 -27.93
N ASN A 90 9.43 -4.02 -28.65
CA ASN A 90 9.94 -3.59 -29.96
C ASN A 90 8.80 -3.34 -30.98
N TYR A 91 7.65 -4.01 -30.82
CA TYR A 91 6.47 -3.81 -31.66
C TYR A 91 5.91 -2.39 -31.55
N PHE A 92 6.01 -1.78 -30.37
CA PHE A 92 5.55 -0.41 -30.11
C PHE A 92 6.67 0.62 -30.24
N LEU A 93 7.90 0.24 -29.86
CA LEU A 93 9.07 1.10 -29.86
C LEU A 93 10.20 0.44 -30.67
N PRO A 94 10.17 0.55 -32.01
CA PRO A 94 11.06 -0.21 -32.91
C PRO A 94 12.53 0.21 -32.83
N PHE A 95 12.83 1.32 -32.16
CA PHE A 95 14.20 1.80 -31.92
C PHE A 95 14.87 1.14 -30.71
N LEU A 96 14.13 0.37 -29.89
CA LEU A 96 14.71 -0.37 -28.78
C LEU A 96 15.36 -1.66 -29.28
N PRO A 97 16.51 -2.07 -28.71
CA PRO A 97 17.14 -3.33 -29.05
C PRO A 97 16.18 -4.50 -28.79
N ASP A 98 16.33 -5.55 -29.59
CA ASP A 98 15.51 -6.75 -29.51
C ASP A 98 15.86 -7.54 -28.24
N ASN A 99 15.31 -7.06 -27.13
CA ASN A 99 15.47 -7.63 -25.81
C ASN A 99 14.20 -8.39 -25.47
N ASN A 100 14.29 -9.46 -24.67
CA ASN A 100 13.16 -10.25 -24.14
C ASN A 100 12.25 -9.45 -23.17
N ILE A 101 12.16 -8.14 -23.31
CA ILE A 101 11.30 -7.23 -22.57
C ILE A 101 9.91 -7.26 -23.21
N HIS A 102 8.99 -7.87 -22.49
CA HIS A 102 7.59 -7.90 -22.88
C HIS A 102 6.84 -6.67 -22.35
N LEU A 103 5.69 -6.36 -22.93
CA LEU A 103 4.83 -5.24 -22.55
C LEU A 103 4.51 -5.23 -21.04
N GLY A 104 4.32 -6.39 -20.42
CA GLY A 104 4.13 -6.49 -18.97
C GLY A 104 5.31 -5.94 -18.16
N HIS A 105 6.55 -6.26 -18.56
CA HIS A 105 7.76 -5.74 -17.90
C HIS A 105 7.89 -4.22 -18.07
N ALA A 106 7.55 -3.71 -19.25
CA ALA A 106 7.56 -2.27 -19.49
C ALA A 106 6.52 -1.54 -18.65
N SER A 107 5.31 -2.08 -18.51
CA SER A 107 4.28 -1.51 -17.63
C SER A 107 4.70 -1.51 -16.16
N LEU A 108 5.39 -2.56 -15.71
CA LEU A 108 6.00 -2.64 -14.38
C LEU A 108 7.01 -1.52 -14.17
N ILE A 109 7.98 -1.39 -15.08
CA ILE A 109 9.03 -0.36 -15.00
C ILE A 109 8.40 1.04 -15.00
N GLY A 110 7.46 1.30 -15.89
CA GLY A 110 6.74 2.58 -15.95
C GLY A 110 6.01 2.90 -14.64
N THR A 111 5.35 1.91 -14.04
CA THR A 111 4.67 2.04 -12.75
C THR A 111 5.67 2.34 -11.62
N LEU A 112 6.79 1.63 -11.57
CA LEU A 112 7.84 1.86 -10.57
C LEU A 112 8.47 3.24 -10.69
N ILE A 113 8.74 3.71 -11.91
CA ILE A 113 9.27 5.06 -12.16
C ILE A 113 8.27 6.11 -11.68
N MET A 114 7.00 5.99 -12.08
CA MET A 114 5.95 6.94 -11.72
C MET A 114 5.82 7.08 -10.20
N PHE A 115 5.71 5.95 -9.48
CA PHE A 115 5.61 5.98 -8.02
C PHE A 115 6.88 6.49 -7.35
N SER A 116 8.06 6.16 -7.88
CA SER A 116 9.33 6.70 -7.37
C SER A 116 9.38 8.23 -7.48
N LEU A 117 8.90 8.80 -8.58
CA LEU A 117 8.80 10.25 -8.76
C LEU A 117 7.85 10.89 -7.74
N LEU A 118 6.71 10.25 -7.45
CA LEU A 118 5.76 10.72 -6.43
C LEU A 118 6.38 10.70 -5.03
N ILE A 119 7.06 9.61 -4.66
CA ILE A 119 7.76 9.47 -3.38
C ILE A 119 8.82 10.57 -3.23
N ILE A 120 9.68 10.76 -4.25
CA ILE A 120 10.72 11.81 -4.24
C ILE A 120 10.08 13.20 -4.13
N GLY A 121 8.96 13.43 -4.83
CA GLY A 121 8.18 14.66 -4.74
C GLY A 121 7.72 14.95 -3.31
N SER A 122 7.10 13.97 -2.65
CA SER A 122 6.65 14.11 -1.26
C SER A 122 7.81 14.36 -0.31
N LEU A 123 8.94 13.65 -0.47
CA LEU A 123 10.15 13.88 0.33
C LEU A 123 10.66 15.31 0.20
N LYS A 124 10.75 15.83 -1.03
CA LYS A 124 11.20 17.21 -1.29
C LYS A 124 10.26 18.23 -0.66
N ARG A 125 8.94 18.07 -0.82
CA ARG A 125 7.93 18.99 -0.28
C ARG A 125 7.94 19.04 1.25
N VAL A 126 7.97 17.89 1.91
CA VAL A 126 8.05 17.82 3.38
C VAL A 126 9.38 18.39 3.90
N SER A 127 10.50 18.11 3.21
CA SER A 127 11.82 18.63 3.61
C SER A 127 11.92 20.15 3.54
N ALA A 128 11.28 20.74 2.52
CA ALA A 128 11.26 22.18 2.31
C ALA A 128 10.24 22.90 3.21
N HIS A 129 9.30 22.18 3.83
CA HIS A 129 8.21 22.80 4.58
C HIS A 129 8.70 23.43 5.90
N PRO A 130 8.30 24.68 6.21
CA PRO A 130 8.74 25.39 7.42
C PRO A 130 8.48 24.64 8.73
N ASN A 131 7.31 23.98 8.85
CA ASN A 131 6.91 23.25 10.06
C ASN A 131 7.83 22.07 10.41
N VAL A 132 8.59 21.57 9.43
CA VAL A 132 9.40 20.36 9.58
C VAL A 132 10.89 20.71 9.74
N ARG A 133 11.30 21.95 9.41
CA ARG A 133 12.71 22.36 9.35
C ARG A 133 13.50 22.01 10.62
N ASN A 134 12.90 22.17 11.80
CA ASN A 134 13.54 21.89 13.09
C ASN A 134 13.35 20.45 13.58
N ASN A 135 12.41 19.68 13.00
CA ASN A 135 12.04 18.33 13.45
C ASN A 135 12.19 17.28 12.34
N ARG A 136 13.09 17.51 11.37
CA ARG A 136 13.29 16.62 10.22
C ARG A 136 13.59 15.19 10.63
N MET A 137 14.47 14.98 11.61
CA MET A 137 14.81 13.63 12.07
C MET A 137 13.60 12.83 12.55
N THR A 138 12.69 13.48 13.30
CA THR A 138 11.45 12.85 13.75
C THR A 138 10.51 12.54 12.59
N ALA A 139 10.35 13.49 11.66
CA ALA A 139 9.50 13.31 10.48
C ALA A 139 9.97 12.15 9.60
N PHE A 140 11.27 12.10 9.27
CA PHE A 140 11.86 11.04 8.47
C PHE A 140 11.91 9.70 9.22
N GLY A 141 12.07 9.74 10.54
CA GLY A 141 12.03 8.53 11.36
C GLY A 141 10.71 7.77 11.25
N GLN A 142 9.58 8.45 11.01
CA GLN A 142 8.28 7.81 10.79
C GLN A 142 8.26 6.91 9.53
N LEU A 143 9.20 7.12 8.60
CA LEU A 143 9.35 6.31 7.38
C LEU A 143 10.11 5.01 7.63
N ILE A 144 10.78 4.85 8.78
CA ILE A 144 11.55 3.62 9.11
C ILE A 144 10.64 2.41 9.11
N THR A 145 9.45 2.52 9.73
CA THR A 145 8.51 1.39 9.82
C THR A 145 7.98 0.94 8.45
N PRO A 146 7.42 1.82 7.60
CA PRO A 146 6.97 1.40 6.28
C PRO A 146 8.13 0.95 5.38
N ALA A 147 9.33 1.52 5.50
CA ALA A 147 10.50 1.06 4.75
C ALA A 147 10.97 -0.34 5.19
N SER A 148 10.94 -0.65 6.49
CA SER A 148 11.35 -1.98 6.98
C SER A 148 10.43 -3.09 6.49
N ILE A 149 9.14 -2.81 6.26
CA ILE A 149 8.22 -3.75 5.61
C ILE A 149 8.71 -4.10 4.20
N GLY A 150 9.12 -3.11 3.41
CA GLY A 150 9.64 -3.33 2.06
C GLY A 150 10.93 -4.13 2.05
N ILE A 151 11.85 -3.80 2.97
CA ILE A 151 13.10 -4.54 3.16
C ILE A 151 12.81 -6.01 3.52
N ALA A 152 11.85 -6.27 4.41
CA ALA A 152 11.47 -7.61 4.82
C ALA A 152 10.97 -8.48 3.64
N LEU A 153 10.31 -7.88 2.64
CA LEU A 153 9.87 -8.60 1.44
C LEU A 153 11.04 -9.06 0.57
N VAL A 154 12.08 -8.22 0.44
CA VAL A 154 13.26 -8.53 -0.37
C VAL A 154 14.02 -9.73 0.20
N PHE A 155 13.97 -9.91 1.52
CA PHE A 155 14.64 -11.01 2.21
C PHE A 155 13.81 -12.29 2.33
N LEU A 156 12.57 -12.33 1.82
CA LEU A 156 11.77 -13.54 1.83
C LEU A 156 12.29 -14.56 0.80
N PRO A 157 12.33 -15.87 1.13
CA PRO A 157 12.72 -16.91 0.19
C PRO A 157 11.80 -16.94 -1.05
N GLN A 158 12.39 -17.16 -2.22
CA GLN A 158 11.66 -17.22 -3.49
C GLN A 158 10.56 -18.29 -3.48
N SER A 159 10.82 -19.45 -2.85
CA SER A 159 9.83 -20.53 -2.70
C SER A 159 8.56 -20.08 -1.96
N VAL A 160 8.70 -19.21 -0.96
CA VAL A 160 7.56 -18.62 -0.22
C VAL A 160 6.88 -17.55 -1.06
N LEU A 161 7.65 -16.71 -1.75
CA LEU A 161 7.10 -15.67 -2.63
C LEU A 161 6.27 -16.28 -3.75
N GLU A 162 6.65 -17.43 -4.30
CA GLU A 162 5.92 -18.12 -5.37
C GLU A 162 4.72 -18.91 -4.86
N ASN A 163 4.88 -19.69 -3.78
CA ASN A 163 3.81 -20.59 -3.31
C ASN A 163 2.78 -19.89 -2.41
N GLN A 164 3.18 -18.86 -1.67
CA GLN A 164 2.37 -18.22 -0.64
C GLN A 164 2.16 -16.72 -0.88
N THR A 165 2.33 -16.25 -2.12
CA THR A 165 2.21 -14.83 -2.53
C THR A 165 0.95 -14.18 -1.98
N ARG A 166 -0.19 -14.88 -2.04
CA ARG A 166 -1.49 -14.38 -1.61
C ARG A 166 -1.51 -13.96 -0.14
N TYR A 167 -0.87 -14.72 0.74
CA TYR A 167 -0.89 -14.43 2.17
C TYR A 167 0.11 -13.33 2.51
N VAL A 168 1.26 -13.31 1.85
CA VAL A 168 2.25 -12.21 1.97
C VAL A 168 1.61 -10.89 1.50
N SER A 169 0.98 -10.89 0.33
CA SER A 169 0.25 -9.77 -0.25
C SER A 169 -0.85 -9.25 0.69
N LEU A 170 -1.70 -10.15 1.20
CA LEU A 170 -2.80 -9.79 2.10
C LEU A 170 -2.29 -9.24 3.43
N ALA A 171 -1.34 -9.91 4.09
CA ALA A 171 -0.79 -9.46 5.37
C ALA A 171 -0.12 -8.09 5.24
N MET A 172 0.72 -7.90 4.23
CA MET A 172 1.36 -6.61 3.96
C MET A 172 0.33 -5.52 3.68
N GLY A 173 -0.67 -5.80 2.82
CA GLY A 173 -1.65 -4.80 2.46
C GLY A 173 -2.57 -4.39 3.60
N LEU A 174 -2.94 -5.33 4.48
CA LEU A 174 -3.68 -5.02 5.69
C LEU A 174 -2.86 -4.19 6.68
N LEU A 175 -1.56 -4.50 6.84
CA LEU A 175 -0.65 -3.72 7.67
C LEU A 175 -0.52 -2.29 7.14
N PHE A 176 -0.23 -2.11 5.84
CA PHE A 176 -0.17 -0.78 5.23
C PHE A 176 -1.50 -0.04 5.39
N SER A 177 -2.63 -0.72 5.21
CA SER A 177 -3.94 -0.14 5.46
C SER A 177 -4.12 0.35 6.89
N LEU A 178 -3.63 -0.41 7.87
CA LEU A 178 -3.66 0.00 9.27
C LEU A 178 -2.78 1.22 9.52
N LEU A 179 -1.54 1.22 9.04
CA LEU A 179 -0.60 2.34 9.22
C LEU A 179 -1.13 3.63 8.58
N THR A 180 -1.65 3.54 7.36
CA THR A 180 -2.20 4.68 6.63
C THR A 180 -3.44 5.25 7.31
N LYS A 181 -4.37 4.39 7.77
CA LYS A 181 -5.53 4.86 8.53
C LYS A 181 -5.13 5.57 9.82
N LYS A 182 -4.12 5.07 10.53
CA LYS A 182 -3.61 5.72 11.75
C LYS A 182 -3.09 7.11 11.45
N ILE A 183 -2.23 7.28 10.44
CA ILE A 183 -1.66 8.60 10.14
C ILE A 183 -2.74 9.60 9.66
N ILE A 184 -3.74 9.15 8.89
CA ILE A 184 -4.90 9.97 8.50
C ILE A 184 -5.63 10.50 9.74
N VAL A 185 -6.03 9.61 10.65
CA VAL A 185 -6.78 10.01 11.86
C VAL A 185 -5.94 10.91 12.76
N PHE A 186 -4.65 10.63 12.89
CA PHE A 186 -3.74 11.46 13.70
C PHE A 186 -3.53 12.85 13.08
N SER A 187 -3.43 12.94 11.75
CA SER A 187 -3.37 14.21 11.02
C SER A 187 -4.63 15.04 11.30
N MET A 188 -5.81 14.44 11.08
CA MET A 188 -7.10 15.09 11.32
C MET A 188 -7.30 15.54 12.78
N ALA A 189 -6.85 14.73 13.73
CA ALA A 189 -6.93 15.03 15.16
C ALA A 189 -5.80 15.95 15.67
N LYS A 190 -4.84 16.33 14.80
CA LYS A 190 -3.62 17.08 15.17
C LYS A 190 -2.84 16.43 16.32
N MET A 191 -2.78 15.10 16.33
CA MET A 191 -2.10 14.30 17.34
C MET A 191 -0.72 13.85 16.86
N THR A 192 0.21 13.65 17.79
CA THR A 192 1.57 13.19 17.46
C THR A 192 1.57 11.72 17.00
N PHE A 193 2.08 11.48 15.79
CA PHE A 193 2.25 10.14 15.24
C PHE A 193 3.64 9.57 15.61
N ALA A 194 3.66 8.37 16.19
CA ALA A 194 4.89 7.74 16.66
C ALA A 194 5.87 7.40 15.51
N THR A 195 7.17 7.49 15.77
CA THR A 195 8.23 7.15 14.82
C THR A 195 8.24 5.65 14.49
N ILE A 196 8.09 4.82 15.52
CA ILE A 196 8.08 3.35 15.39
C ILE A 196 6.66 2.86 15.60
N GLN A 197 6.14 2.13 14.61
CA GLN A 197 4.80 1.55 14.67
C GLN A 197 4.91 0.08 15.04
N LEU A 198 4.56 -0.25 16.29
CA LEU A 198 4.67 -1.60 16.84
C LEU A 198 3.82 -2.63 16.08
N GLU A 199 2.85 -2.17 15.31
CA GLU A 199 1.99 -3.00 14.45
C GLU A 199 2.77 -3.75 13.36
N ALA A 200 3.95 -3.27 12.97
CA ALA A 200 4.79 -3.97 12.00
C ALA A 200 5.56 -5.16 12.59
N ILE A 201 5.72 -5.22 13.93
CA ILE A 201 6.54 -6.25 14.60
C ILE A 201 6.09 -7.68 14.22
N PRO A 202 4.80 -8.04 14.24
CA PRO A 202 4.40 -9.41 13.91
C PRO A 202 4.77 -9.82 12.49
N LEU A 203 4.62 -8.93 11.50
CA LEU A 203 5.06 -9.21 10.14
C LEU A 203 6.59 -9.40 10.09
N LEU A 204 7.35 -8.48 10.67
CA LEU A 204 8.82 -8.53 10.65
C LEU A 204 9.37 -9.80 11.35
N LEU A 205 8.75 -10.22 12.46
CA LEU A 205 9.11 -11.44 13.16
C LEU A 205 8.77 -12.69 12.34
N VAL A 206 7.61 -12.74 11.70
CA VAL A 206 7.22 -13.87 10.85
C VAL A 206 8.13 -13.97 9.62
N THR A 207 8.42 -12.85 8.96
CA THR A 207 9.35 -12.85 7.81
C THR A 207 10.76 -13.27 8.21
N PHE A 208 11.26 -12.79 9.36
CA PHE A 208 12.56 -13.19 9.90
C PHE A 208 12.59 -14.68 10.26
N PHE A 209 11.54 -15.19 10.88
CA PHE A 209 11.43 -16.61 11.21
C PHE A 209 11.44 -17.49 9.96
N ILE A 210 10.64 -17.14 8.94
CA ILE A 210 10.60 -17.85 7.65
C ILE A 210 11.97 -17.83 6.98
N GLN A 211 12.63 -16.67 6.96
CA GLN A 211 13.99 -16.53 6.42
C GLN A 211 14.98 -17.44 7.15
N ARG A 212 14.89 -17.55 8.48
CA ARG A 212 15.81 -18.38 9.27
C ARG A 212 15.54 -19.87 9.12
N ASN A 213 14.29 -20.25 8.86
CA ASN A 213 13.88 -21.64 8.75
C ASN A 213 14.54 -22.36 7.57
N ASN A 214 15.03 -21.63 6.55
CA ASN A 214 15.92 -22.08 5.46
C ASN A 214 15.54 -23.42 4.78
N ALA A 215 14.31 -23.89 4.97
CA ALA A 215 13.80 -25.07 4.29
C ALA A 215 13.55 -24.65 2.85
N ASP A 216 14.26 -25.27 1.91
CA ASP A 216 14.15 -24.99 0.48
C ASP A 216 12.69 -25.13 -0.03
N ASP A 217 11.85 -25.86 0.71
CA ASP A 217 10.41 -25.96 0.48
C ASP A 217 9.59 -25.08 1.42
N ALA A 218 8.65 -24.32 0.84
CA ALA A 218 7.63 -23.60 1.59
C ALA A 218 6.79 -24.60 2.40
N THR A 219 7.04 -24.67 3.72
CA THR A 219 6.44 -25.70 4.55
C THR A 219 4.97 -25.40 4.84
N THR A 220 4.19 -26.45 5.14
CA THR A 220 2.82 -26.29 5.65
C THR A 220 2.76 -25.38 6.89
N PHE A 221 3.87 -25.30 7.65
CA PHE A 221 4.00 -24.41 8.79
C PHE A 221 4.07 -22.93 8.37
N ASP A 222 4.90 -22.59 7.38
CA ASP A 222 5.04 -21.22 6.86
C ASP A 222 3.71 -20.69 6.30
N GLN A 223 2.94 -21.57 5.65
CA GLN A 223 1.60 -21.23 5.20
C GLN A 223 0.66 -20.92 6.39
N ARG A 224 0.63 -21.76 7.42
CA ARG A 224 -0.25 -21.58 8.58
C ARG A 224 0.08 -20.33 9.37
N ILE A 225 1.36 -20.02 9.58
CA ILE A 225 1.76 -18.79 10.30
C ILE A 225 1.38 -17.54 9.51
N LEU A 226 1.53 -17.54 8.18
CA LEU A 226 1.09 -16.43 7.32
C LEU A 226 -0.44 -16.27 7.31
N GLN A 227 -1.21 -17.38 7.32
CA GLN A 227 -2.67 -17.33 7.45
C GLN A 227 -3.12 -16.73 8.79
N LEU A 228 -2.51 -17.17 9.89
CA LEU A 228 -2.77 -16.61 11.22
C LEU A 228 -2.42 -15.13 11.28
N LEU A 229 -1.31 -14.73 10.65
CA LEU A 229 -0.92 -13.32 10.54
C LEU A 229 -1.95 -12.49 9.79
N CYS A 230 -2.51 -13.00 8.67
CA CYS A 230 -3.59 -12.33 7.95
C CYS A 230 -4.83 -12.14 8.82
N LEU A 231 -5.28 -13.20 9.52
CA LEU A 231 -6.42 -13.13 10.43
C LEU A 231 -6.17 -12.11 11.55
N TRP A 232 -4.97 -12.12 12.11
CA TRP A 232 -4.56 -11.16 13.13
C TRP A 232 -4.63 -9.72 12.64
N TYR A 233 -4.10 -9.44 11.44
CA TYR A 233 -4.16 -8.10 10.85
C TYR A 233 -5.59 -7.67 10.51
N MET A 234 -6.45 -8.56 10.01
CA MET A 234 -7.87 -8.25 9.79
C MET A 234 -8.57 -7.88 11.10
N PHE A 235 -8.37 -8.68 12.16
CA PHE A 235 -8.92 -8.40 13.48
C PHE A 235 -8.41 -7.06 14.04
N ARG A 236 -7.10 -6.81 13.94
CA ARG A 236 -6.48 -5.56 14.41
C ARG A 236 -7.01 -4.35 13.66
N LEU A 237 -7.12 -4.43 12.34
CA LEU A 237 -7.65 -3.37 11.49
C LEU A 237 -9.09 -3.05 11.85
N HIS A 238 -9.94 -4.07 11.97
CA HIS A 238 -11.34 -3.93 12.35
C HIS A 238 -11.48 -3.31 13.75
N LYS A 239 -10.77 -3.86 14.75
CA LYS A 239 -10.79 -3.36 16.13
C LYS A 239 -10.35 -1.90 16.21
N TRP A 240 -9.28 -1.54 15.49
CA TRP A 240 -8.79 -0.15 15.49
C TRP A 240 -9.81 0.80 14.86
N ALA A 241 -10.38 0.44 13.71
CA ALA A 241 -11.40 1.25 13.04
C ALA A 241 -12.65 1.43 13.91
N TRP A 242 -13.12 0.35 14.55
CA TRP A 242 -14.25 0.38 15.47
C TRP A 242 -14.00 1.32 16.65
N LEU A 243 -12.82 1.27 17.28
CA LEU A 243 -12.48 2.14 18.40
C LEU A 243 -12.38 3.61 17.97
N ALA A 244 -11.72 3.90 16.85
CA ALA A 244 -11.59 5.27 16.34
C ALA A 244 -12.96 5.88 16.01
N VAL A 245 -13.83 5.14 15.31
CA VAL A 245 -15.19 5.58 14.97
C VAL A 245 -16.00 5.85 16.25
N ASN A 246 -15.97 4.94 17.22
CA ASN A 246 -16.72 5.13 18.46
C ASN A 246 -16.22 6.31 19.30
N GLN A 247 -14.91 6.55 19.35
CA GLN A 247 -14.35 7.71 20.04
C GLN A 247 -14.78 9.02 19.37
N ILE A 248 -14.72 9.09 18.03
CA ILE A 248 -15.18 10.26 17.26
C ILE A 248 -16.67 10.50 17.50
N CYS A 249 -17.50 9.46 17.37
CA CYS A 249 -18.95 9.53 17.57
C CYS A 249 -19.31 10.01 18.98
N ARG A 250 -18.65 9.45 20.01
CA ARG A 250 -18.85 9.89 21.41
C ARG A 250 -18.41 11.33 21.64
N ARG A 251 -17.30 11.76 21.04
CA ARG A 251 -16.78 13.12 21.21
C ARG A 251 -17.66 14.18 20.55
N LEU A 252 -18.26 13.84 19.40
CA LEU A 252 -19.15 14.71 18.62
C LEU A 252 -20.63 14.57 19.00
N ASP A 253 -20.97 13.63 19.90
CA ASP A 253 -22.35 13.30 20.30
C ASP A 253 -23.26 12.95 19.10
N ILE A 254 -22.69 12.23 18.13
CA ILE A 254 -23.39 11.71 16.95
C ILE A 254 -23.44 10.18 16.99
N TYR A 255 -24.48 9.59 16.39
CA TYR A 255 -24.54 8.15 16.18
C TYR A 255 -23.89 7.80 14.83
N CYS A 256 -23.09 6.74 14.80
CA CYS A 256 -22.55 6.24 13.55
C CYS A 256 -23.71 5.66 12.71
N PHE A 257 -23.89 6.16 11.48
CA PHE A 257 -24.93 5.74 10.54
C PHE A 257 -26.39 5.94 11.02
N THR A 258 -26.64 6.76 12.04
CA THR A 258 -28.00 7.07 12.51
C THR A 258 -28.12 8.57 12.82
N ILE A 259 -29.24 9.19 12.44
CA ILE A 259 -29.50 10.60 12.76
C ILE A 259 -30.06 10.67 14.19
N LYS A 260 -29.47 11.53 15.03
CA LYS A 260 -30.01 11.80 16.36
C LYS A 260 -31.30 12.60 16.22
N HIS A 261 -32.44 11.97 16.47
CA HIS A 261 -33.72 12.69 16.50
C HIS A 261 -33.81 13.55 17.75
N PRO A 262 -34.28 14.82 17.64
CA PRO A 262 -34.51 15.65 18.81
C PRO A 262 -35.53 14.97 19.73
N LYS A 263 -35.26 14.99 21.05
CA LYS A 263 -36.26 14.54 22.03
C LYS A 263 -37.48 15.44 21.88
N LYS A 264 -38.65 14.85 21.60
CA LYS A 264 -39.92 15.57 21.68
C LYS A 264 -40.06 16.07 23.12
N SER A 265 -39.96 17.38 23.29
CA SER A 265 -40.26 18.08 24.55
C SER A 265 -41.75 18.05 24.82
#